data_AF-A0A7J3S724-F1
#
_entry.id   AF-A0A7J3S724-F1
#
_cell.length_a   1.000
_cell.length_b   1.000
_cell.length_c   1.000
_cell.angle_alpha   90.00
_cell.angle_beta   90.00
_cell.angle_gamma   90.00
#
_symmetry.space_group_name_H-M   'P 1'
#
loop_
_entity.id
_entity.type
_entity.pdbx_description
1 polymer ?
#
loop_
_entity_poly.entity_id
_entity_poly.type
_entity_poly.pdbx_seq_one_letter_code
_entity_poly.pdbx_strand_id
1 'polypeptide(L)'
;MDIKFKKSKDALNKEVQGRYMDLETIEGPRLDIGKCKLEGEFITISPECVRCNLCAEECPVDAIAAAKPTRQARVLENCVKCEICAQTCPIRCINVVESTTTIDKDVKYHLKDLKIPHRILRMENIEVDKEKCKACGTCIRFCPTNAIKLDETAIIDTSKCIGCGACANVCEEGAIKLERELGPVIKTKELLIDQDACVACQICEENCPTEAIRLEDEKLIFSEDKCILCEVCSTKCPVGALKLERLSHES
;
A
#
# COMPACT_ATOMS: atom_id res chain seq x y z
N MET A 1 1.28 -5.18 14.51
CA MET A 1 1.26 -4.06 15.47
C MET A 1 -0.18 -3.77 15.90
N ASP A 2 -0.47 -3.69 17.20
CA ASP A 2 -1.78 -3.28 17.74
C ASP A 2 -1.53 -2.21 18.81
N ILE A 3 -1.86 -0.95 18.50
CA ILE A 3 -1.54 0.21 19.34
C ILE A 3 -2.82 0.96 19.67
N LYS A 4 -3.02 1.24 20.95
CA LYS A 4 -4.11 2.08 21.44
C LYS A 4 -3.51 3.29 22.14
N PHE A 5 -3.98 4.48 21.77
CA PHE A 5 -3.59 5.71 22.44
C PHE A 5 -4.80 6.61 22.67
N LYS A 6 -4.67 7.46 23.68
CA LYS A 6 -5.76 8.30 24.20
C LYS A 6 -5.29 9.74 24.28
N LYS A 7 -6.12 10.66 23.83
CA LYS A 7 -5.92 12.11 23.91
C LYS A 7 -7.15 12.77 24.50
N SER A 8 -6.98 13.81 25.32
CA SER A 8 -8.13 14.53 25.87
C SER A 8 -8.87 15.31 24.77
N LYS A 9 -10.20 15.36 24.87
CA LYS A 9 -11.04 16.10 23.92
C LYS A 9 -10.68 17.60 23.89
N ASP A 10 -10.40 18.16 25.06
CA ASP A 10 -10.00 19.57 25.20
C ASP A 10 -8.69 19.89 24.47
N ALA A 11 -7.72 18.97 24.48
CA ALA A 11 -6.48 19.16 23.73
C ALA A 11 -6.73 19.16 22.22
N LEU A 12 -7.60 18.26 21.72
CA LEU A 12 -7.97 18.24 20.31
C LEU A 12 -8.74 19.51 19.91
N ASN A 13 -9.69 19.96 20.74
CA ASN A 13 -10.43 21.21 20.50
C ASN A 13 -9.50 22.42 20.37
N LYS A 14 -8.49 22.53 21.25
CA LYS A 14 -7.49 23.62 21.18
C LYS A 14 -6.65 23.59 19.90
N GLU A 15 -6.26 22.40 19.44
CA GLU A 15 -5.51 22.26 18.18
C GLU A 15 -6.33 22.65 16.97
N VAL A 16 -7.60 22.25 16.93
CA VAL A 16 -8.53 22.61 15.85
C VAL A 16 -8.77 24.12 15.84
N GLN A 17 -9.00 24.73 17.01
CA GLN A 17 -9.10 26.19 17.15
C GLN A 17 -7.83 26.90 16.68
N GLY A 18 -6.65 26.40 17.09
CA GLY A 18 -5.36 26.97 16.68
C GLY A 18 -5.16 26.98 15.16
N ARG A 19 -5.61 25.93 14.45
CA ARG A 19 -5.57 25.87 12.98
C ARG A 19 -6.62 26.77 12.29
N TYR A 20 -7.65 27.18 13.02
CA TYR A 20 -8.71 28.07 12.52
C TYR A 20 -8.38 29.56 12.73
N MET A 21 -7.55 29.88 13.72
CA MET A 21 -7.13 31.27 14.01
C MET A 21 -6.13 31.85 12.99
N ASP A 22 -5.71 31.07 11.99
CA ASP A 22 -5.01 31.58 10.79
C ASP A 22 -5.97 32.32 9.83
N LEU A 23 -7.27 32.38 10.13
CA LEU A 23 -8.27 33.25 9.48
C LEU A 23 -8.47 34.51 10.34
N GLU A 24 -8.43 35.70 9.72
CA GLU A 24 -8.42 37.05 10.33
C GLU A 24 -9.70 37.42 11.14
N THR A 25 -10.05 36.64 12.15
CA THR A 25 -11.14 36.95 13.10
C THR A 25 -10.69 36.66 14.53
N ILE A 26 -10.78 37.69 15.38
CA ILE A 26 -10.26 37.73 16.76
C ILE A 26 -11.03 36.82 17.74
N GLU A 27 -12.19 36.30 17.35
CA GLU A 27 -12.93 35.27 18.09
C GLU A 27 -13.39 34.19 17.10
N GLY A 28 -12.54 33.20 16.85
CA GLY A 28 -12.93 32.02 16.07
C GLY A 28 -14.11 31.28 16.72
N PRO A 29 -14.97 30.61 15.93
CA PRO A 29 -16.12 29.91 16.47
C PRO A 29 -15.71 28.88 17.54
N ARG A 30 -16.48 28.77 18.62
CA ARG A 30 -16.38 27.66 19.58
C ARG A 30 -16.75 26.37 18.85
N LEU A 31 -15.76 25.74 18.24
CA LEU A 31 -15.87 24.44 17.61
C LEU A 31 -15.96 23.38 18.73
N ASP A 32 -17.13 22.79 18.91
CA ASP A 32 -17.29 21.58 19.72
C ASP A 32 -17.29 20.36 18.80
N ILE A 33 -16.25 19.54 18.92
CA ILE A 33 -16.15 18.30 18.15
C ILE A 33 -17.21 17.34 18.69
N GLY A 34 -18.23 17.04 17.88
CA GLY A 34 -19.28 16.09 18.24
C GLY A 34 -18.74 14.67 18.50
N LYS A 35 -19.60 13.79 19.02
CA LYS A 35 -19.26 12.36 19.12
C LYS A 35 -19.23 11.77 17.72
N CYS A 36 -18.14 11.12 17.35
CA CYS A 36 -18.04 10.44 16.08
C CYS A 36 -17.09 9.23 16.17
N LYS A 37 -17.25 8.32 15.22
CA LYS A 37 -16.32 7.22 14.96
C LYS A 37 -15.82 7.38 13.54
N LEU A 38 -14.50 7.36 13.36
CA LEU A 38 -13.84 7.44 12.06
C LEU A 38 -13.04 6.15 11.86
N GLU A 39 -13.13 5.59 10.67
CA GLU A 39 -12.39 4.41 10.27
C GLU A 39 -11.62 4.72 8.98
N GLY A 40 -10.44 4.17 8.83
CA GLY A 40 -9.65 4.33 7.63
C GLY A 40 -8.45 3.41 7.57
N GLU A 41 -8.10 2.99 6.37
CA GLU A 41 -6.92 2.18 6.10
C GLU A 41 -5.81 3.03 5.46
N PHE A 42 -4.55 2.71 5.75
CA PHE A 42 -3.40 3.28 5.06
C PHE A 42 -2.27 2.26 4.92
N ILE A 43 -1.48 2.42 3.86
CA ILE A 43 -0.34 1.55 3.56
C ILE A 43 0.96 2.29 3.89
N THR A 44 1.89 1.61 4.55
CA THR A 44 3.20 2.16 4.93
C THR A 44 4.33 1.24 4.48
N ILE A 45 5.49 1.82 4.20
CA ILE A 45 6.71 1.09 3.87
C ILE A 45 7.72 1.31 5.00
N SER A 46 8.12 0.21 5.63
CA SER A 46 9.00 0.17 6.79
C SER A 46 10.46 0.49 6.42
N PRO A 47 11.29 1.00 7.36
CA PRO A 47 12.70 1.31 7.13
C PRO A 47 13.57 0.12 6.68
N GLU A 48 13.11 -1.11 6.90
CA GLU A 48 13.78 -2.34 6.47
C GLU A 48 13.72 -2.55 4.95
N CYS A 49 13.06 -1.65 4.21
CA CYS A 49 12.99 -1.68 2.74
C CYS A 49 14.38 -1.85 2.09
N VAL A 50 14.56 -2.99 1.41
CA VAL A 50 15.79 -3.33 0.68
C VAL A 50 15.92 -2.64 -0.67
N ARG A 51 14.97 -1.77 -1.04
CA ARG A 51 14.99 -1.00 -2.30
C ARG A 51 14.98 -1.89 -3.55
N CYS A 52 14.16 -2.94 -3.55
CA CYS A 52 14.00 -3.82 -4.71
C CYS A 52 13.07 -3.27 -5.80
N ASN A 53 12.30 -2.22 -5.51
CA ASN A 53 11.35 -1.57 -6.41
C ASN A 53 10.18 -2.41 -6.96
N LEU A 54 10.09 -3.70 -6.64
CA LEU A 54 8.97 -4.55 -7.06
C LEU A 54 7.59 -3.99 -6.69
N CYS A 55 7.46 -3.33 -5.53
CA CYS A 55 6.20 -2.69 -5.14
C CYS A 55 5.82 -1.50 -6.02
N ALA A 56 6.80 -0.77 -6.58
CA ALA A 56 6.55 0.34 -7.50
C ALA A 56 6.19 -0.19 -8.88
N GLU A 57 6.89 -1.22 -9.36
CA GLU A 57 6.63 -1.91 -10.63
C GLU A 57 5.21 -2.49 -10.69
N GLU A 58 4.73 -3.04 -9.57
CA GLU A 58 3.45 -3.75 -9.49
C GLU A 58 2.29 -2.87 -9.00
N CYS A 59 2.49 -1.54 -8.89
CA CYS A 59 1.45 -0.63 -8.43
C CYS A 59 0.52 -0.27 -9.61
N PRO A 60 -0.77 -0.63 -9.60
CA PRO A 60 -1.66 -0.41 -10.74
C PRO A 60 -2.08 1.06 -10.95
N VAL A 61 -1.70 1.94 -10.02
CA VAL A 61 -2.11 3.36 -10.00
C VAL A 61 -0.92 4.30 -9.77
N ASP A 62 0.31 3.80 -9.93
CA ASP A 62 1.55 4.56 -9.74
C ASP A 62 1.65 5.31 -8.39
N ALA A 63 1.03 4.76 -7.34
CA ALA A 63 1.01 5.36 -6.01
C ALA A 63 2.24 5.02 -5.15
N ILE A 64 3.31 4.48 -5.75
CA ILE A 64 4.56 4.16 -5.05
C ILE A 64 5.72 4.83 -5.77
N ALA A 65 6.34 5.80 -5.11
CA ALA A 65 7.59 6.36 -5.57
C ALA A 65 8.71 5.34 -5.40
N ALA A 66 9.37 4.97 -6.50
CA ALA A 66 10.50 4.07 -6.51
C ALA A 66 11.64 4.54 -5.57
N ALA A 67 12.27 3.55 -4.93
CA ALA A 67 13.45 3.74 -4.11
C ALA A 67 14.64 4.21 -4.95
N LYS A 68 15.52 4.99 -4.32
CA LYS A 68 16.84 5.39 -4.81
C LYS A 68 17.91 4.89 -3.82
N PRO A 69 19.21 4.90 -4.15
CA PRO A 69 20.25 4.51 -3.20
C PRO A 69 20.15 5.24 -1.85
N THR A 70 19.78 6.52 -1.86
CA THR A 70 19.69 7.38 -0.67
C THR A 70 18.34 7.35 0.05
N ARG A 71 17.27 6.84 -0.56
CA ARG A 71 15.91 6.85 0.02
C ARG A 71 15.11 5.61 -0.35
N GLN A 72 14.37 5.05 0.59
CA GLN A 72 13.46 3.94 0.33
C GLN A 72 12.26 4.34 -0.54
N ALA A 73 11.52 3.34 -0.99
CA ALA A 73 10.25 3.54 -1.67
C ALA A 73 9.24 4.18 -0.72
N ARG A 74 8.31 4.99 -1.24
CA ARG A 74 7.30 5.70 -0.44
C ARG A 74 5.93 5.62 -1.09
N VAL A 75 4.90 5.42 -0.27
CA VAL A 75 3.51 5.50 -0.69
C VAL A 75 3.14 6.97 -0.90
N LEU A 76 2.46 7.26 -2.01
CA LEU A 76 1.96 8.58 -2.39
C LEU A 76 0.49 8.74 -2.01
N GLU A 77 0.00 9.98 -2.05
CA GLU A 77 -1.36 10.33 -1.62
C GLU A 77 -2.47 9.72 -2.49
N ASN A 78 -2.17 9.41 -3.76
CA ASN A 78 -3.09 8.76 -4.70
C ASN A 78 -3.24 7.24 -4.48
N CYS A 79 -2.75 6.69 -3.36
CA CYS A 79 -2.88 5.28 -3.04
C CYS A 79 -4.35 4.87 -2.86
N VAL A 80 -4.81 3.91 -3.68
CA VAL A 80 -6.18 3.37 -3.66
C VAL A 80 -6.37 2.17 -2.74
N LYS A 81 -5.29 1.77 -2.03
CA LYS A 81 -5.29 0.72 -0.99
C LYS A 81 -5.73 -0.67 -1.50
N CYS A 82 -5.27 -1.06 -2.69
CA CYS A 82 -5.50 -2.38 -3.28
C CYS A 82 -4.63 -3.51 -2.69
N GLU A 83 -3.73 -3.20 -1.75
CA GLU A 83 -2.87 -4.16 -1.02
C GLU A 83 -1.85 -4.96 -1.86
N ILE A 84 -1.84 -4.85 -3.19
CA ILE A 84 -0.94 -5.59 -4.10
C ILE A 84 0.53 -5.43 -3.69
N CYS A 85 0.95 -4.22 -3.32
CA CYS A 85 2.31 -3.96 -2.86
C CYS A 85 2.69 -4.76 -1.60
N ALA A 86 1.77 -4.91 -0.65
CA ALA A 86 1.98 -5.69 0.58
C ALA A 86 2.05 -7.19 0.28
N GLN A 87 1.25 -7.67 -0.67
CA GLN A 87 1.33 -9.07 -1.14
C GLN A 87 2.63 -9.38 -1.87
N THR A 88 3.27 -8.36 -2.45
CA THR A 88 4.40 -8.49 -3.37
C THR A 88 5.76 -8.34 -2.68
N CYS A 89 5.81 -7.64 -1.55
CA CYS A 89 7.07 -7.24 -0.92
C CYS A 89 7.91 -8.45 -0.44
N PRO A 90 9.01 -8.82 -1.11
CA PRO A 90 9.74 -10.08 -0.85
C PRO A 90 10.31 -10.20 0.57
N ILE A 91 10.42 -9.08 1.30
CA ILE A 91 10.90 -9.02 2.68
C ILE A 91 9.82 -8.62 3.69
N ARG A 92 8.56 -8.54 3.26
CA ARG A 92 7.38 -8.20 4.08
C ARG A 92 7.54 -6.92 4.90
N CYS A 93 8.09 -5.87 4.30
CA CYS A 93 8.28 -4.57 4.96
C CYS A 93 7.16 -3.56 4.64
N ILE A 94 6.07 -3.98 4.02
CA ILE A 94 4.93 -3.11 3.68
C ILE A 94 3.75 -3.51 4.56
N ASN A 95 3.25 -2.57 5.36
CA ASN A 95 2.19 -2.81 6.34
C ASN A 95 0.89 -2.14 5.88
N VAL A 96 -0.23 -2.84 6.02
CA VAL A 96 -1.57 -2.29 5.83
C VAL A 96 -2.16 -2.07 7.21
N VAL A 97 -2.44 -0.82 7.57
CA VAL A 97 -2.85 -0.46 8.91
C VAL A 97 -4.28 0.07 8.88
N GLU A 98 -5.15 -0.57 9.64
CA GLU A 98 -6.49 -0.10 9.97
C GLU A 98 -6.38 0.88 11.13
N SER A 99 -7.04 2.02 11.00
CA SER A 99 -7.19 3.03 12.04
C SER A 99 -8.65 3.21 12.40
N THR A 100 -8.94 3.15 13.69
CA THR A 100 -10.24 3.52 14.25
C THR A 100 -10.04 4.64 15.25
N THR A 101 -10.78 5.74 15.08
CA THR A 101 -10.81 6.86 16.01
C THR A 101 -12.21 7.00 16.58
N THR A 102 -12.34 6.98 17.91
CA THR A 102 -13.62 7.21 18.60
C THR A 102 -13.51 8.47 19.45
N ILE A 103 -14.43 9.41 19.23
CA ILE A 103 -14.55 10.66 19.98
C ILE A 103 -15.80 10.57 20.86
N ASP A 104 -15.60 10.55 22.18
CA ASP A 104 -16.68 10.65 23.17
C ASP A 104 -16.28 11.64 24.29
N LYS A 105 -15.95 11.17 25.50
CA LYS A 105 -15.33 12.01 26.55
C LYS A 105 -13.87 12.35 26.21
N ASP A 106 -13.18 11.39 25.60
CA ASP A 106 -11.79 11.49 25.17
C ASP A 106 -11.69 10.93 23.75
N VAL A 107 -10.60 11.28 23.06
CA VAL A 107 -10.29 10.78 21.74
C VAL A 107 -9.45 9.51 21.89
N LYS A 108 -9.99 8.40 21.41
CA LYS A 108 -9.32 7.09 21.42
C LYS A 108 -8.94 6.72 20.00
N TYR A 109 -7.68 6.38 19.81
CA TYR A 109 -7.17 5.90 18.54
C TYR A 109 -6.74 4.45 18.71
N HIS A 110 -7.08 3.63 17.72
CA HIS A 110 -6.67 2.24 17.64
C HIS A 110 -6.07 2.01 16.26
N LEU A 111 -4.81 1.59 16.23
CA LEU A 111 -4.09 1.23 15.01
C LEU A 111 -3.85 -0.28 15.04
N LYS A 112 -4.32 -0.97 14.00
CA LYS A 112 -4.20 -2.41 13.86
C LYS A 112 -3.57 -2.75 12.52
N ASP A 113 -2.42 -3.37 12.57
CA ASP A 113 -1.73 -3.93 11.41
C ASP A 113 -2.45 -5.19 10.93
N LEU A 114 -2.83 -5.20 9.67
CA LEU A 114 -3.59 -6.26 9.04
C LEU A 114 -2.64 -7.28 8.40
N LYS A 115 -2.96 -8.55 8.58
CA LYS A 115 -2.20 -9.64 7.96
C LYS A 115 -2.64 -9.82 6.53
N ILE A 116 -1.81 -9.34 5.61
CA ILE A 116 -2.02 -9.50 4.18
C ILE A 116 -1.28 -10.76 3.71
N PRO A 117 -1.95 -11.67 2.98
CA PRO A 117 -1.30 -12.85 2.43
C PRO A 117 -0.26 -12.43 1.39
N HIS A 118 0.84 -13.18 1.34
CA HIS A 118 1.90 -12.89 0.38
C HIS A 118 1.70 -13.74 -0.87
N ARG A 119 1.70 -13.13 -2.06
CA ARG A 119 1.70 -13.89 -3.31
C ARG A 119 3.04 -14.59 -3.49
N ILE A 120 3.04 -15.62 -4.34
CA ILE A 120 4.24 -16.41 -4.60
C ILE A 120 5.19 -15.60 -5.49
N LEU A 121 6.48 -15.59 -5.14
CA LEU A 121 7.56 -15.10 -5.98
C LEU A 121 8.49 -16.28 -6.25
N ARG A 122 8.70 -16.62 -7.52
CA ARG A 122 9.60 -17.71 -7.92
C ARG A 122 10.76 -17.13 -8.70
N MET A 123 11.97 -17.23 -8.15
CA MET A 123 13.19 -16.92 -8.89
C MET A 123 13.45 -18.01 -9.91
N GLU A 124 13.63 -17.64 -11.17
CA GLU A 124 13.99 -18.56 -12.25
C GLU A 124 15.51 -18.56 -12.45
N ASN A 125 16.09 -17.38 -12.57
CA ASN A 125 17.52 -17.21 -12.81
C ASN A 125 18.06 -15.90 -12.25
N ILE A 126 19.32 -15.87 -11.86
CA ILE A 126 20.04 -14.65 -11.50
C ILE A 126 21.50 -14.74 -11.94
N GLU A 127 21.93 -13.77 -12.75
CA GLU A 127 23.24 -13.79 -13.39
C GLU A 127 23.97 -12.45 -13.19
N VAL A 128 25.30 -12.54 -13.14
CA VAL A 128 26.20 -11.38 -13.07
C VAL A 128 27.04 -11.33 -14.33
N ASP A 129 26.90 -10.25 -15.08
CA ASP A 129 27.74 -9.90 -16.22
C ASP A 129 29.11 -9.45 -15.71
N LYS A 130 30.13 -10.26 -16.00
CA LYS A 130 31.49 -10.03 -15.53
C LYS A 130 32.15 -8.82 -16.17
N GLU A 131 31.78 -8.46 -17.39
CA GLU A 131 32.38 -7.35 -18.12
C GLU A 131 31.88 -6.00 -17.60
N LYS A 132 30.64 -5.96 -17.12
CA LYS A 132 30.05 -4.75 -16.53
C LYS A 132 30.32 -4.61 -15.04
N CYS A 133 30.54 -5.71 -14.33
CA CYS A 133 30.70 -5.68 -12.89
C CYS A 133 32.03 -5.02 -12.49
N LYS A 134 31.96 -3.86 -11.82
CA LYS A 134 33.13 -3.14 -11.29
C LYS A 134 33.54 -3.54 -9.87
N ALA A 135 33.00 -4.64 -9.35
CA ALA A 135 33.22 -5.10 -7.97
C ALA A 135 33.07 -4.00 -6.89
N CYS A 136 32.10 -3.09 -7.02
CA CYS A 136 31.94 -1.96 -6.08
C CYS A 136 31.32 -2.35 -4.72
N GLY A 137 30.71 -3.54 -4.60
CA GLY A 137 30.13 -4.05 -3.36
C GLY A 137 28.75 -3.48 -2.97
N THR A 138 28.16 -2.54 -3.73
CA THR A 138 26.84 -1.96 -3.42
C THR A 138 25.75 -3.01 -3.27
N CYS A 139 25.74 -4.04 -4.11
CA CYS A 139 24.76 -5.13 -4.06
C CYS A 139 24.79 -5.91 -2.73
N ILE A 140 25.95 -6.03 -2.09
CA ILE A 140 26.11 -6.73 -0.79
C ILE A 140 25.37 -5.96 0.30
N ARG A 141 25.49 -4.64 0.32
CA ARG A 141 24.88 -3.77 1.34
C ARG A 141 23.35 -3.90 1.41
N PHE A 142 22.70 -4.21 0.30
CA PHE A 142 21.24 -4.28 0.20
C PHE A 142 20.70 -5.71 0.14
N CYS A 143 21.56 -6.73 0.25
CA CYS A 143 21.14 -8.12 0.25
C CYS A 143 20.59 -8.52 1.64
N PRO A 144 19.28 -8.79 1.81
CA PRO A 144 18.71 -9.10 3.12
C PRO A 144 19.17 -10.45 3.69
N THR A 145 19.64 -11.36 2.84
CA THR A 145 20.03 -12.72 3.23
C THR A 145 21.53 -12.95 3.23
N ASN A 146 22.33 -11.90 2.98
CA ASN A 146 23.79 -11.99 2.84
C ASN A 146 24.22 -13.07 1.83
N ALA A 147 23.47 -13.22 0.73
CA ALA A 147 23.72 -14.20 -0.32
C ALA A 147 24.85 -13.81 -1.28
N ILE A 148 25.41 -12.60 -1.17
CA ILE A 148 26.35 -12.06 -2.14
C ILE A 148 27.74 -11.92 -1.52
N LYS A 149 28.75 -12.43 -2.22
CA LYS A 149 30.18 -12.22 -1.92
C LYS A 149 30.85 -11.44 -3.05
N LEU A 150 31.99 -10.83 -2.74
CA LEU A 150 32.80 -10.08 -3.69
C LEU A 150 34.13 -10.80 -3.91
N ASP A 151 34.53 -10.92 -5.16
CA ASP A 151 35.86 -11.32 -5.59
C ASP A 151 36.25 -10.43 -6.79
N GLU A 152 36.69 -10.99 -7.93
CA GLU A 152 36.82 -10.23 -9.19
C GLU A 152 35.48 -9.64 -9.64
N THR A 153 34.37 -10.35 -9.35
CA THR A 153 32.99 -9.89 -9.60
C THR A 153 32.10 -10.24 -8.41
N ALA A 154 30.84 -9.78 -8.42
CA ALA A 154 29.84 -10.25 -7.46
C ALA A 154 29.52 -11.74 -7.73
N ILE A 155 29.48 -12.54 -6.66
CA ILE A 155 29.11 -13.97 -6.70
C ILE A 155 27.87 -14.16 -5.82
N ILE A 156 26.82 -14.72 -6.38
CA ILE A 156 25.51 -14.87 -5.71
C ILE A 156 25.29 -16.35 -5.34
N ASP A 157 25.09 -16.61 -4.06
CA ASP A 157 24.68 -17.90 -3.51
C ASP A 157 23.17 -18.08 -3.72
N THR A 158 22.79 -18.84 -4.75
CA THR A 158 21.40 -19.09 -5.12
C THR A 158 20.62 -19.85 -4.05
N SER A 159 21.29 -20.58 -3.16
CA SER A 159 20.63 -21.29 -2.05
C SER A 159 20.11 -20.34 -0.96
N LYS A 160 20.67 -19.13 -0.87
CA LYS A 160 20.28 -18.07 0.07
C LYS A 160 19.53 -16.93 -0.59
N CYS A 161 19.60 -16.83 -1.91
CA CYS A 161 18.93 -15.77 -2.66
C CYS A 161 17.41 -15.98 -2.62
N ILE A 162 16.69 -14.99 -2.11
CA ILE A 162 15.21 -14.99 -2.11
C ILE A 162 14.61 -14.35 -3.37
N GLY A 163 15.43 -14.04 -4.37
CA GLY A 163 14.97 -13.39 -5.60
C GLY A 163 14.34 -12.01 -5.38
N CYS A 164 14.76 -11.25 -4.35
CA CYS A 164 14.15 -9.96 -4.06
C CYS A 164 14.45 -8.90 -5.13
N GLY A 165 15.59 -8.98 -5.82
CA GLY A 165 15.99 -8.04 -6.86
C GLY A 165 16.61 -6.73 -6.39
N ALA A 166 16.88 -6.57 -5.09
CA ALA A 166 17.57 -5.40 -4.55
C ALA A 166 18.92 -5.15 -5.26
N CYS A 167 19.72 -6.20 -5.43
CA CYS A 167 21.03 -6.12 -6.09
C CYS A 167 20.96 -5.64 -7.54
N ALA A 168 19.98 -6.13 -8.32
CA ALA A 168 19.77 -5.71 -9.70
C ALA A 168 19.38 -4.23 -9.77
N ASN A 169 18.45 -3.80 -8.92
CA ASN A 169 17.97 -2.41 -8.91
C ASN A 169 19.04 -1.39 -8.49
N VAL A 170 19.95 -1.73 -7.57
CA VAL A 170 21.00 -0.80 -7.10
C VAL A 170 22.27 -0.84 -7.96
N CYS A 171 22.35 -1.72 -8.96
CA CYS A 171 23.55 -1.84 -9.80
C CYS A 171 23.54 -0.77 -10.89
N GLU A 172 24.34 0.28 -10.71
CA GLU A 172 24.45 1.38 -11.68
C GLU A 172 24.96 0.93 -13.06
N GLU A 173 25.78 -0.13 -13.09
CA GLU A 173 26.32 -0.70 -14.32
C GLU A 173 25.33 -1.64 -15.03
N GLY A 174 24.19 -1.96 -14.40
CA GLY A 174 23.25 -2.95 -14.92
C GLY A 174 23.85 -4.35 -15.08
N ALA A 175 24.85 -4.69 -14.24
CA ALA A 175 25.61 -5.94 -14.34
C ALA A 175 24.87 -7.17 -13.75
N ILE A 176 23.72 -6.99 -13.10
CA ILE A 176 22.99 -8.10 -12.46
C ILE A 176 21.61 -8.21 -13.09
N LYS A 177 21.31 -9.37 -13.68
CA LYS A 177 20.01 -9.68 -14.29
C LYS A 177 19.28 -10.71 -13.41
N LEU A 178 18.05 -10.41 -13.04
CA LEU A 178 17.17 -11.31 -12.28
C LEU A 178 15.93 -11.61 -13.11
N GLU A 179 15.66 -12.90 -13.31
CA GLU A 179 14.45 -13.42 -13.94
C GLU A 179 13.61 -14.09 -12.85
N ARG A 180 12.35 -13.67 -12.76
CA ARG A 180 11.42 -14.18 -11.76
C ARG A 180 9.99 -14.16 -12.28
N GLU A 181 9.20 -15.09 -11.77
CA GLU A 181 7.77 -15.18 -11.99
C GLU A 181 7.01 -14.72 -10.73
N LEU A 182 5.93 -13.98 -10.96
CA LEU A 182 5.01 -13.53 -9.91
C LEU A 182 3.71 -14.32 -10.01
N GLY A 183 3.32 -14.95 -8.90
CA GLY A 183 2.01 -15.59 -8.79
C GLY A 183 0.86 -14.56 -8.85
N PRO A 184 -0.38 -15.04 -8.98
CA PRO A 184 -1.56 -14.17 -9.01
C PRO A 184 -1.71 -13.41 -7.69
N VAL A 185 -2.33 -12.23 -7.77
CA VAL A 185 -2.76 -11.48 -6.58
C VAL A 185 -3.85 -12.30 -5.86
N ILE A 186 -3.71 -12.44 -4.55
CA ILE A 186 -4.64 -13.17 -3.70
C ILE A 186 -5.79 -12.23 -3.34
N LYS A 187 -7.03 -12.69 -3.55
CA LYS A 187 -8.23 -11.92 -3.18
C LYS A 187 -8.34 -11.82 -1.65
N THR A 188 -8.33 -10.60 -1.12
CA THR A 188 -8.46 -10.31 0.32
C THR A 188 -9.78 -9.65 0.67
N LYS A 189 -10.50 -9.17 -0.33
CA LYS A 189 -11.77 -8.44 -0.21
C LYS A 189 -12.75 -8.91 -1.29
N GLU A 190 -14.03 -8.64 -1.08
CA GLU A 190 -15.11 -8.83 -2.05
C GLU A 190 -15.93 -7.55 -2.17
N LEU A 191 -16.36 -7.22 -3.39
CA LEU A 191 -17.21 -6.06 -3.66
C LEU A 191 -18.68 -6.51 -3.74
N LEU A 192 -19.48 -6.03 -2.80
CA LEU A 192 -20.93 -6.22 -2.78
C LEU A 192 -21.61 -5.01 -3.42
N ILE A 193 -22.56 -5.27 -4.32
CA ILE A 193 -23.32 -4.26 -5.06
C ILE A 193 -24.81 -4.44 -4.79
N ASP A 194 -25.42 -3.44 -4.18
CA ASP A 194 -26.87 -3.32 -4.00
C ASP A 194 -27.46 -2.53 -5.17
N GLN A 195 -28.10 -3.24 -6.11
CA GLN A 195 -28.70 -2.63 -7.30
C GLN A 195 -29.96 -1.83 -6.96
N ASP A 196 -30.67 -2.17 -5.87
CA ASP A 196 -31.91 -1.49 -5.47
C ASP A 196 -31.60 -0.16 -4.79
N ALA A 197 -30.49 -0.09 -4.05
CA ALA A 197 -30.00 1.16 -3.45
C ALA A 197 -29.28 2.08 -4.46
N CYS A 198 -28.83 1.54 -5.60
CA CYS A 198 -28.11 2.31 -6.62
C CYS A 198 -29.02 3.36 -7.26
N VAL A 199 -28.52 4.60 -7.35
CA VAL A 199 -29.23 5.73 -7.99
C VAL A 199 -28.61 6.11 -9.35
N ALA A 200 -27.82 5.22 -9.95
CA ALA A 200 -27.24 5.40 -11.28
C ALA A 200 -26.42 6.70 -11.48
N CYS A 201 -25.78 7.22 -10.43
CA CYS A 201 -25.07 8.51 -10.46
C CYS A 201 -23.69 8.51 -11.16
N GLN A 202 -23.21 7.36 -11.67
CA GLN A 202 -21.95 7.18 -12.41
C GLN A 202 -20.63 7.47 -11.66
N ILE A 203 -20.66 7.95 -10.42
CA ILE A 203 -19.45 8.24 -9.63
C ILE A 203 -18.49 7.05 -9.53
N CYS A 204 -19.00 5.83 -9.34
CA CYS A 204 -18.17 4.63 -9.20
C CYS A 204 -17.49 4.23 -10.51
N GLU A 205 -18.17 4.43 -11.65
CA GLU A 205 -17.64 4.18 -13.00
C GLU A 205 -16.52 5.17 -13.32
N GLU A 206 -16.77 6.47 -13.17
CA GLU A 206 -15.79 7.53 -13.46
C GLU A 206 -14.51 7.45 -12.63
N ASN A 207 -14.60 6.87 -11.44
CA ASN A 207 -13.49 6.80 -10.50
C ASN A 207 -12.85 5.39 -10.42
N CYS A 208 -13.30 4.43 -11.22
CA CYS A 208 -12.71 3.09 -11.22
C CYS A 208 -11.36 3.11 -11.97
N PRO A 209 -10.23 2.89 -11.29
CA PRO A 209 -8.91 2.98 -11.94
C PRO A 209 -8.66 1.88 -12.99
N THR A 210 -9.46 0.82 -12.97
CA THR A 210 -9.30 -0.34 -13.86
C THR A 210 -10.52 -0.62 -14.73
N GLU A 211 -11.49 0.31 -14.76
CA GLU A 211 -12.75 0.16 -15.52
C GLU A 211 -13.50 -1.15 -15.22
N ALA A 212 -13.43 -1.62 -13.97
CA ALA A 212 -14.09 -2.83 -13.51
C ALA A 212 -15.61 -2.65 -13.28
N ILE A 213 -16.11 -1.40 -13.29
CA ILE A 213 -17.51 -1.06 -13.07
C ILE A 213 -17.96 -0.15 -14.20
N ARG A 214 -19.12 -0.46 -14.80
CA ARG A 214 -19.79 0.35 -15.82
C ARG A 214 -21.27 0.47 -15.52
N LEU A 215 -21.90 1.55 -15.97
CA LEU A 215 -23.35 1.70 -15.91
C LEU A 215 -23.97 1.43 -17.29
N GLU A 216 -24.82 0.40 -17.39
CA GLU A 216 -25.57 0.06 -18.59
C GLU A 216 -27.05 -0.06 -18.23
N ASP A 217 -27.93 0.65 -18.94
CA ASP A 217 -29.38 0.66 -18.69
C ASP A 217 -29.75 0.86 -17.20
N GLU A 218 -29.11 1.86 -16.57
CA GLU A 218 -29.25 2.21 -15.15
C GLU A 218 -28.79 1.12 -14.15
N LYS A 219 -28.12 0.06 -14.61
CA LYS A 219 -27.59 -1.02 -13.78
C LYS A 219 -26.06 -1.06 -13.79
N LEU A 220 -25.48 -1.38 -12.64
CA LEU A 220 -24.04 -1.55 -12.53
C LEU A 220 -23.63 -2.92 -13.06
N ILE A 221 -22.78 -2.92 -14.09
CA ILE A 221 -22.10 -4.09 -14.65
C ILE A 221 -20.70 -4.17 -14.03
N PHE A 222 -20.39 -5.30 -13.41
CA PHE A 222 -19.14 -5.53 -12.68
C PHE A 222 -18.28 -6.61 -13.35
N SER A 223 -17.00 -6.29 -13.57
CA SER A 223 -15.97 -7.18 -14.12
C SER A 223 -15.01 -7.59 -13.02
N GLU A 224 -15.17 -8.80 -12.49
CA GLU A 224 -14.38 -9.31 -11.36
C GLU A 224 -12.90 -9.49 -11.72
N ASP A 225 -12.60 -9.83 -12.97
CA ASP A 225 -11.25 -10.02 -13.52
C ASP A 225 -10.44 -8.72 -13.60
N LYS A 226 -11.10 -7.58 -13.80
CA LYS A 226 -10.47 -6.26 -13.83
C LYS A 226 -10.35 -5.62 -12.45
N CYS A 227 -11.11 -6.10 -11.47
CA CYS A 227 -11.17 -5.47 -10.16
C CYS A 227 -9.90 -5.74 -9.35
N ILE A 228 -9.18 -4.67 -9.00
CA ILE A 228 -8.00 -4.74 -8.11
C ILE A 228 -8.37 -4.66 -6.63
N LEU A 229 -9.66 -4.72 -6.28
CA LEU A 229 -10.15 -4.69 -4.89
C LEU A 229 -9.67 -3.44 -4.10
N CYS A 230 -9.63 -2.30 -4.79
CA CYS A 230 -9.35 -1.00 -4.18
C CYS A 230 -10.58 -0.41 -3.47
N GLU A 231 -10.40 0.63 -2.66
CA GLU A 231 -11.49 1.22 -1.85
C GLU A 231 -12.25 2.36 -2.54
N VAL A 232 -11.92 2.69 -3.79
CA VAL A 232 -12.41 3.94 -4.41
C VAL A 232 -13.94 3.94 -4.56
N CYS A 233 -14.50 2.87 -5.12
CA CYS A 233 -15.94 2.83 -5.43
C CYS A 233 -16.82 2.73 -4.16
N SER A 234 -16.37 1.96 -3.16
CA SER A 234 -17.11 1.80 -1.89
C SER A 234 -17.06 3.07 -1.03
N THR A 235 -15.94 3.78 -1.04
CA THR A 235 -15.80 5.02 -0.26
C THR A 235 -16.47 6.22 -0.91
N LYS A 236 -16.55 6.27 -2.24
CA LYS A 236 -17.18 7.39 -2.97
C LYS A 236 -18.69 7.22 -3.20
N CYS A 237 -19.26 6.05 -2.94
CA CYS A 237 -20.69 5.83 -3.16
C CYS A 237 -21.55 6.66 -2.18
N PRO A 238 -22.32 7.66 -2.64
CA PRO A 238 -23.07 8.55 -1.74
C PRO A 238 -24.26 7.87 -1.07
N VAL A 239 -24.76 6.79 -1.67
CA VAL A 239 -25.94 6.03 -1.19
C VAL A 239 -25.56 4.70 -0.54
N GLY A 240 -24.26 4.38 -0.44
CA GLY A 240 -23.78 3.16 0.19
C GLY A 240 -24.14 1.85 -0.54
N ALA A 241 -24.45 1.94 -1.84
CA ALA A 241 -24.78 0.80 -2.69
C ALA A 241 -23.58 -0.12 -2.99
N LEU A 242 -22.34 0.37 -2.83
CA LEU A 242 -21.13 -0.43 -3.03
C LEU A 242 -20.40 -0.60 -1.70
N LYS A 243 -20.12 -1.85 -1.31
CA LYS A 243 -19.42 -2.18 -0.07
C LYS A 243 -18.28 -3.14 -0.34
N LEU A 244 -17.11 -2.84 0.21
CA LEU A 244 -15.94 -3.70 0.10
C LEU A 244 -15.74 -4.41 1.43
N GLU A 245 -15.92 -5.72 1.46
CA GLU A 245 -15.83 -6.53 2.69
C GLU A 245 -14.56 -7.36 2.67
N ARG A 246 -13.84 -7.41 3.80
CA ARG A 246 -12.67 -8.28 3.94
C ARG A 246 -13.11 -9.73 4.05
N LEU A 247 -12.51 -10.59 3.24
CA LEU A 247 -12.70 -12.02 3.34
C LEU A 247 -12.05 -12.51 4.63
N SER A 248 -12.79 -13.27 5.43
CA SER A 248 -12.24 -13.98 6.58
C SER A 248 -11.32 -15.09 6.07
N HIS A 249 -10.04 -14.78 5.90
CA HIS A 249 -9.03 -15.82 5.75
C HIS A 249 -8.84 -16.44 7.13
N GLU A 250 -9.59 -17.51 7.41
CA GLU A 250 -9.22 -18.43 8.49
C GLU A 250 -7.79 -18.91 8.21
N SER A 251 -6.91 -18.53 9.11
CA SER A 251 -5.47 -18.80 9.07
C SER A 251 -5.14 -20.27 9.18
#